data_AF-A0A956V9E4-F1
#
_entry.id   AF-A0A956V9E4-F1
#
_cell.length_a   1.000
_cell.length_b   1.000
_cell.length_c   1.000
_cell.angle_alpha   90.00
_cell.angle_beta   90.00
_cell.angle_gamma   90.00
#
_symmetry.space_group_name_H-M   'P 1'
#
loop_
_entity.id
_entity.type
_entity.pdbx_description
1 polymer ?
#
loop_
_entity_poly.entity_id
_entity_poly.type
_entity_poly.pdbx_seq_one_letter_code
_entity_poly.pdbx_strand_id
1 'polypeptide(L)'
;MMRWWQYQKERFPLFAHGPLILVFSLSALSYSSLLRGYYAVPSFKVGLAAFFTCLLFFLQLRIADEFKDHDDDLAYRPYRPVPRGLIKLKELGYLLPITMLIQLLLAFWLRPSLIWLLLLVWLYWGIMWREFFVPAWLKAHPLLYLASHMLIMP
;
A
#
# COMPACT_ATOMS: atom_id res chain seq x y z
N MET A 1 15.65 0.15 22.25
CA MET A 1 14.50 -0.57 21.66
C MET A 1 14.44 -0.26 20.18
N MET A 2 14.21 -1.24 19.31
CA MET A 2 14.42 -1.14 17.86
C MET A 2 13.59 0.01 17.24
N ARG A 3 14.25 1.04 16.70
CA ARG A 3 13.63 2.23 16.07
C ARG A 3 12.52 1.86 15.06
N TRP A 4 12.76 0.79 14.29
CA TRP A 4 11.83 0.22 13.31
C TRP A 4 10.54 -0.34 13.92
N TRP A 5 10.64 -0.94 15.10
CA TRP A 5 9.48 -1.50 15.81
C TRP A 5 8.54 -0.41 16.33
N GLN A 6 9.12 0.72 16.78
CA GLN A 6 8.33 1.89 17.20
C GLN A 6 7.63 2.53 16.00
N TYR A 7 8.34 2.73 14.88
CA TYR A 7 7.73 3.23 13.65
C TYR A 7 6.58 2.34 13.16
N GLN A 8 6.80 1.03 13.13
CA GLN A 8 5.78 0.06 12.75
C GLN A 8 4.56 0.16 13.66
N LYS A 9 4.72 0.22 14.98
CA LYS A 9 3.58 0.35 15.90
C LYS A 9 2.80 1.66 15.72
N GLU A 10 3.49 2.77 15.46
CA GLU A 10 2.86 4.09 15.36
C GLU A 10 2.23 4.36 14.00
N ARG A 11 2.82 3.86 12.90
CA ARG A 11 2.37 4.21 11.54
C ARG A 11 1.71 3.06 10.80
N PHE A 12 2.13 1.82 11.02
CA PHE A 12 1.58 0.65 10.34
C PHE A 12 1.61 -0.59 11.24
N PRO A 13 0.75 -0.66 12.28
CA PRO A 13 0.76 -1.74 13.25
C PRO A 13 0.43 -3.07 12.55
N LEU A 14 1.46 -3.81 12.13
CA LEU A 14 1.30 -5.06 11.36
C LEU A 14 0.45 -6.09 12.09
N PHE A 15 0.45 -6.08 13.43
CA PHE A 15 -0.39 -7.00 14.21
C PHE A 15 -1.88 -6.67 14.13
N ALA A 16 -2.23 -5.40 13.97
CA ALA A 16 -3.62 -4.98 13.79
C ALA A 16 -4.05 -5.07 12.32
N HIS A 17 -3.19 -4.62 11.40
CA HIS A 17 -3.49 -4.60 9.98
C HIS A 17 -3.36 -5.98 9.31
N GLY A 18 -2.44 -6.83 9.77
CA GLY A 18 -2.18 -8.15 9.19
C GLY A 18 -3.43 -9.03 9.12
N PRO A 19 -4.15 -9.27 10.23
CA PRO A 19 -5.38 -10.06 10.21
C PRO A 19 -6.47 -9.44 9.31
N LEU A 20 -6.62 -8.11 9.34
CA LEU A 20 -7.60 -7.41 8.50
C LEU A 20 -7.28 -7.56 7.01
N ILE A 21 -6.01 -7.36 6.62
CA ILE A 21 -5.52 -7.52 5.24
C ILE A 21 -5.65 -8.97 4.80
N LEU A 22 -5.43 -9.93 5.69
CA LEU A 22 -5.63 -11.35 5.43
C LEU A 22 -7.10 -11.65 5.10
N VAL A 23 -8.03 -11.24 5.97
CA VAL A 23 -9.48 -11.41 5.74
C VAL A 23 -9.91 -10.72 4.44
N PHE A 24 -9.44 -9.49 4.23
CA PHE A 24 -9.74 -8.71 3.04
C PHE A 24 -9.25 -9.40 1.76
N SER A 25 -7.98 -9.82 1.71
CA SER A 25 -7.40 -10.49 0.54
C SER A 25 -8.09 -11.84 0.25
N LEU A 26 -8.44 -12.61 1.28
CA LEU A 26 -9.17 -13.87 1.12
C LEU A 26 -10.61 -13.65 0.67
N SER A 27 -11.27 -12.59 1.15
CA SER A 27 -12.61 -12.19 0.70
C SER A 27 -12.60 -11.83 -0.79
N ALA A 28 -11.65 -10.99 -1.24
CA ALA A 28 -11.50 -10.61 -2.64
C ALA A 28 -11.24 -11.81 -3.55
N LEU A 29 -10.37 -12.74 -3.12
CA LEU A 29 -10.12 -13.99 -3.85
C LEU A 29 -11.37 -14.87 -3.93
N SER A 30 -12.09 -15.02 -2.82
CA SER A 30 -13.30 -15.86 -2.76
C SER A 30 -14.40 -15.29 -3.64
N TYR A 31 -14.61 -13.97 -3.60
CA TYR A 31 -15.55 -13.27 -4.46
C TYR A 31 -15.21 -13.47 -5.95
N SER A 32 -13.93 -13.29 -6.31
CA SER A 32 -13.45 -13.54 -7.67
C SER A 32 -13.62 -15.01 -8.10
N SER A 33 -13.51 -15.96 -7.18
CA SER A 33 -13.75 -17.39 -7.44
C SER A 33 -15.23 -17.66 -7.72
N LEU A 34 -16.12 -17.11 -6.88
CA LEU A 34 -17.57 -17.22 -7.02
C LEU A 34 -18.06 -16.68 -8.37
N LEU A 35 -17.57 -15.51 -8.79
CA LEU A 35 -17.93 -14.91 -10.09
C LEU A 35 -17.50 -15.76 -11.29
N ARG A 36 -16.46 -16.59 -11.13
CA ARG A 36 -15.97 -17.50 -12.17
C ARG A 36 -16.60 -18.90 -12.09
N GLY A 37 -17.60 -19.09 -11.22
CA GLY A 37 -18.26 -20.37 -11.00
C GLY A 37 -17.40 -21.42 -10.28
N TYR A 38 -16.29 -20.99 -9.67
CA TYR A 38 -15.44 -21.87 -8.87
C TYR A 38 -15.80 -21.75 -7.39
N TYR A 39 -16.40 -22.80 -6.83
CA TYR A 39 -16.83 -22.86 -5.43
C TYR A 39 -15.77 -23.47 -4.49
N ALA A 40 -14.57 -23.74 -5.00
CA ALA A 40 -13.48 -24.29 -4.21
C ALA A 40 -12.73 -23.20 -3.42
N VAL A 41 -12.21 -23.58 -2.25
CA VAL A 41 -11.32 -22.71 -1.47
C VAL A 41 -10.09 -22.36 -2.31
N PRO A 42 -9.69 -21.09 -2.40
CA PRO A 42 -8.48 -20.70 -3.12
C PRO A 42 -7.27 -21.50 -2.64
N SER A 43 -6.41 -21.92 -3.58
CA SER A 43 -5.16 -22.61 -3.24
C SER A 43 -4.35 -21.78 -2.23
N PHE A 44 -3.73 -22.45 -1.26
CA PHE A 44 -2.86 -21.81 -0.26
C PHE A 44 -1.80 -20.90 -0.90
N LYS A 45 -1.25 -21.28 -2.06
CA LYS A 45 -0.27 -20.46 -2.81
C LYS A 45 -0.87 -19.13 -3.26
N VAL A 46 -2.11 -19.15 -3.76
CA VAL A 46 -2.82 -17.96 -4.23
C VAL A 46 -3.19 -17.05 -3.06
N GLY A 47 -3.67 -17.64 -1.95
CA GLY A 47 -3.97 -16.90 -0.72
C GLY A 47 -2.74 -16.18 -0.17
N LEU A 48 -1.61 -16.89 -0.07
CA LEU A 48 -0.36 -16.33 0.45
C LEU A 48 0.16 -15.18 -0.43
N ALA A 49 0.17 -15.37 -1.74
CA ALA A 49 0.63 -14.34 -2.67
C ALA A 49 -0.32 -13.12 -2.69
N ALA A 50 -1.64 -13.31 -2.60
CA ALA A 50 -2.60 -12.21 -2.51
C ALA A 50 -2.42 -11.42 -1.19
N PHE A 51 -2.28 -12.13 -0.06
CA PHE A 51 -2.05 -11.52 1.24
C PHE A 51 -0.78 -10.66 1.23
N PHE A 52 0.36 -11.22 0.83
CA PHE A 52 1.61 -10.47 0.80
C PHE A 52 1.58 -9.33 -0.22
N THR A 53 0.96 -9.53 -1.38
CA THR A 53 0.81 -8.45 -2.38
C THR A 53 0.04 -7.27 -1.79
N CYS A 54 -1.11 -7.54 -1.14
CA CYS A 54 -1.91 -6.50 -0.49
C CYS A 54 -1.15 -5.85 0.68
N LEU A 55 -0.51 -6.65 1.53
CA LEU A 55 0.25 -6.16 2.68
C LEU A 55 1.37 -5.20 2.26
N LEU A 56 2.14 -5.60 1.24
CA LEU A 56 3.21 -4.78 0.68
C LEU A 56 2.67 -3.53 -0.02
N PHE A 57 1.50 -3.62 -0.66
CA PHE A 57 0.86 -2.47 -1.30
C PHE A 57 0.39 -1.44 -0.26
N PHE A 58 -0.26 -1.86 0.82
CA PHE A 58 -0.62 -0.96 1.92
C PHE A 58 0.62 -0.32 2.56
N LEU A 59 1.72 -1.06 2.68
CA LEU A 59 2.98 -0.51 3.15
C LEU A 59 3.54 0.55 2.18
N GLN A 60 3.47 0.32 0.86
CA GLN A 60 3.89 1.30 -0.16
C GLN A 60 3.06 2.58 -0.10
N LEU A 61 1.73 2.46 0.03
CA LEU A 61 0.84 3.61 0.23
C LEU A 61 1.27 4.41 1.46
N ARG A 62 1.49 3.72 2.58
CA ARG A 62 1.87 4.37 3.83
C ARG A 62 3.21 5.08 3.75
N ILE A 63 4.19 4.46 3.08
CA ILE A 63 5.50 5.09 2.86
C ILE A 63 5.34 6.30 1.94
N ALA A 64 4.57 6.20 0.85
CA ALA A 64 4.33 7.32 -0.06
C ALA A 64 3.72 8.53 0.65
N ASP A 65 2.76 8.31 1.55
CA ASP A 65 2.17 9.38 2.36
C ASP A 65 3.22 10.10 3.22
N GLU A 66 4.22 9.40 3.76
CA GLU A 66 5.33 10.03 4.52
C GLU A 66 6.21 10.92 3.65
N PHE A 67 6.42 10.55 2.37
CA PHE A 67 7.15 11.37 1.41
C PHE A 67 6.33 12.57 0.96
N LYS A 68 5.04 12.37 0.75
CA LYS A 68 4.12 13.40 0.26
C LYS A 68 3.84 14.46 1.32
N ASP A 69 3.56 14.05 2.56
CA ASP A 69 3.19 14.94 3.66
C ASP A 69 4.42 15.46 4.44
N HIS A 70 5.64 15.21 3.98
CA HIS A 70 6.87 15.48 4.74
C HIS A 70 6.98 16.94 5.21
N ASP A 71 6.76 17.90 4.31
CA ASP A 71 6.94 19.33 4.61
C ASP A 71 5.80 19.84 5.52
N ASP A 72 4.57 19.39 5.29
CA ASP A 72 3.39 19.69 6.13
C ASP A 72 3.56 19.08 7.53
N ASP A 73 4.12 17.87 7.63
CA ASP A 73 4.38 17.19 8.90
C ASP A 73 5.51 17.84 9.70
N LEU A 74 6.54 18.36 9.03
CA LEU A 74 7.59 19.17 9.68
C LEU A 74 7.02 20.46 10.27
N ALA A 75 6.11 21.12 9.55
CA ALA A 75 5.51 22.39 9.99
C ALA A 75 4.48 22.21 11.11
N TYR A 76 3.64 21.18 11.04
CA TYR A 76 2.44 21.08 11.90
C TYR A 76 2.39 19.84 12.79
N ARG A 77 3.25 18.83 12.58
CA ARG A 77 3.21 17.54 13.30
C ARG A 77 4.59 17.01 13.71
N PRO A 78 5.35 17.77 14.53
CA PRO A 78 6.71 17.40 14.93
C PRO A 78 6.79 16.13 15.77
N TYR A 79 5.68 15.67 16.35
CA TYR A 79 5.61 14.42 17.12
C TYR A 79 5.70 13.15 16.26
N ARG A 80 5.54 13.25 14.93
CA ARG A 80 5.61 12.09 14.01
C ARG A 80 7.03 11.49 13.96
N PRO A 81 7.17 10.18 13.64
CA PRO A 81 8.47 9.49 13.65
C PRO A 81 9.55 10.11 12.75
N VAL A 82 9.15 10.58 11.55
CA VAL A 82 10.09 11.14 10.57
C VAL A 82 10.56 12.54 10.98
N PRO A 83 9.68 13.52 11.28
CA PRO A 83 10.09 14.83 11.83
C PRO A 83 10.91 14.73 13.13
N ARG A 84 10.59 13.76 14.00
CA ARG A 84 11.32 13.52 15.26
C ARG A 84 12.72 12.92 15.05
N GLY A 85 13.07 12.52 13.83
CA GLY A 85 14.36 11.89 13.51
C GLY A 85 14.47 10.43 13.97
N LEU A 86 13.35 9.77 14.31
CA LEU A 86 13.34 8.35 14.69
C LEU A 86 13.80 7.48 13.52
N ILE A 87 13.38 7.80 12.29
CA ILE A 87 13.76 7.14 11.04
C ILE A 87 14.02 8.21 9.98
N LYS A 88 15.04 8.01 9.14
CA LYS A 88 15.31 8.92 8.03
C LYS A 88 14.36 8.62 6.88
N LEU A 89 13.83 9.66 6.24
CA LEU A 89 12.96 9.52 5.06
C LEU A 89 13.65 8.68 3.95
N LYS A 90 14.97 8.86 3.77
CA LYS A 90 15.77 8.05 2.83
C LYS A 90 15.76 6.54 3.14
N GLU A 91 15.73 6.15 4.42
CA GLU A 91 15.68 4.74 4.83
C GLU A 91 14.34 4.12 4.42
N LEU A 92 13.24 4.87 4.54
CA LEU A 92 11.91 4.45 4.06
C LEU A 92 11.87 4.35 2.53
N GLY A 93 12.59 5.24 1.83
CA GLY A 93 12.68 5.24 0.37
C GLY A 93 13.25 3.94 -0.21
N TYR A 94 14.17 3.28 0.48
CA TYR A 94 14.71 1.98 0.04
C TYR A 94 13.71 0.84 0.17
N LEU A 95 12.70 0.95 1.05
CA LEU A 95 11.67 -0.08 1.20
C LEU A 95 10.70 -0.10 0.01
N LEU A 96 10.50 1.03 -0.68
CA LEU A 96 9.64 1.09 -1.87
C LEU A 96 10.11 0.13 -2.99
N PRO A 97 11.34 0.22 -3.53
CA PRO A 97 11.78 -0.70 -4.57
C PRO A 97 11.88 -2.15 -4.10
N ILE A 98 12.18 -2.40 -2.81
CA ILE A 98 12.21 -3.76 -2.24
C ILE A 98 10.80 -4.37 -2.25
N THR A 99 9.81 -3.64 -1.75
CA THR A 99 8.42 -4.12 -1.71
C THR A 99 7.87 -4.31 -3.12
N MET A 100 8.20 -3.42 -4.07
CA MET A 100 7.83 -3.55 -5.48
C MET A 100 8.45 -4.80 -6.12
N LEU A 101 9.73 -5.06 -5.86
CA LEU A 101 10.41 -6.26 -6.36
C LEU A 101 9.76 -7.54 -5.83
N ILE A 102 9.42 -7.59 -4.54
CA ILE A 102 8.76 -8.77 -3.95
C ILE A 102 7.38 -9.00 -4.60
N GLN A 103 6.58 -7.94 -4.80
CA GLN A 103 5.29 -8.06 -5.51
C GLN A 103 5.45 -8.57 -6.93
N LEU A 104 6.47 -8.08 -7.65
CA LEU A 104 6.77 -8.54 -9.01
C LEU A 104 7.12 -10.03 -9.03
N LEU A 105 7.95 -10.49 -8.08
CA LEU A 105 8.31 -11.90 -7.94
C LEU A 105 7.10 -12.78 -7.60
N LEU A 106 6.21 -12.30 -6.71
CA LEU A 106 4.96 -13.00 -6.38
C LEU A 106 4.01 -13.09 -7.58
N ALA A 107 3.86 -12.01 -8.34
CA ALA A 107 3.05 -11.98 -9.56
C ALA A 107 3.60 -12.95 -10.61
N PHE A 108 4.93 -12.91 -10.84
CA PHE A 108 5.61 -13.82 -11.76
C PHE A 108 5.46 -15.29 -11.34
N TRP A 109 5.62 -15.58 -10.05
CA TRP A 109 5.49 -16.93 -9.50
C TRP A 109 4.07 -17.52 -9.64
N LEU A 110 3.03 -16.69 -9.49
CA LEU A 110 1.66 -17.11 -9.70
C LEU A 110 1.32 -17.26 -11.18
N ARG A 111 1.36 -16.14 -11.92
CA ARG A 111 1.05 -16.04 -13.35
C ARG A 111 1.65 -14.75 -13.90
N PRO A 112 2.59 -14.82 -14.86
CA PRO A 112 3.22 -13.63 -15.44
C PRO A 112 2.24 -12.61 -16.04
N SER A 113 1.04 -13.01 -16.47
CA SER A 113 0.02 -12.10 -16.95
C SER A 113 -0.48 -11.10 -15.89
N LEU A 114 -0.36 -11.43 -14.60
CA LEU A 114 -0.72 -10.53 -13.49
C LEU A 114 0.21 -9.32 -13.39
N ILE A 115 1.40 -9.37 -14.00
CA ILE A 115 2.34 -8.25 -14.00
C ILE A 115 1.73 -7.02 -14.69
N TRP A 116 0.94 -7.20 -15.75
CA TRP A 116 0.27 -6.09 -16.42
C TRP A 116 -0.73 -5.37 -15.50
N LEU A 117 -1.49 -6.12 -14.71
CA LEU A 117 -2.38 -5.55 -13.71
C LEU A 117 -1.61 -4.85 -12.60
N LEU A 118 -0.51 -5.44 -12.12
CA LEU A 118 0.35 -4.85 -11.11
C LEU A 118 0.95 -3.51 -11.60
N LEU A 119 1.43 -3.47 -12.85
CA LEU A 119 1.96 -2.26 -13.47
C LEU A 119 0.88 -1.16 -13.61
N LEU A 120 -0.36 -1.53 -13.95
CA LEU A 120 -1.47 -0.59 -14.00
C LEU A 120 -1.77 0.00 -12.61
N VAL A 121 -1.78 -0.83 -11.57
CA VAL A 121 -1.95 -0.37 -10.18
C VAL A 121 -0.80 0.54 -9.76
N TRP A 122 0.45 0.20 -10.08
CA TRP A 122 1.61 1.06 -9.79
C TRP A 122 1.59 2.38 -10.56
N LEU A 123 1.12 2.37 -11.81
CA LEU A 123 0.98 3.59 -12.59
C LEU A 123 -0.05 4.52 -11.93
N TYR A 124 -1.22 3.99 -11.57
CA TYR A 124 -2.25 4.75 -10.87
C TYR A 124 -1.73 5.28 -9.52
N TRP A 125 -1.06 4.43 -8.74
CA TRP A 125 -0.41 4.81 -7.49
C TRP A 125 0.62 5.94 -7.67
N GLY A 126 1.47 5.87 -8.70
CA GLY A 126 2.46 6.90 -9.00
C GLY A 126 1.85 8.24 -9.40
N ILE A 127 0.74 8.21 -10.15
CA ILE A 127 -0.02 9.43 -10.50
C ILE A 127 -0.66 10.03 -9.24
N MET A 128 -1.25 9.19 -8.39
CA MET A 128 -1.85 9.59 -7.11
C MET A 128 -0.80 10.18 -6.16
N TRP A 129 0.42 9.61 -6.11
CA TRP A 129 1.53 10.15 -5.33
C TRP A 129 1.88 11.60 -5.75
N ARG A 130 1.75 11.93 -7.03
CA ARG A 130 1.93 13.32 -7.53
C ARG A 130 0.69 14.19 -7.39
N GLU A 131 -0.31 13.78 -6.60
CA GLU A 131 -1.62 14.43 -6.48
C GLU A 131 -2.26 14.76 -7.84
N PHE A 132 -2.17 13.83 -8.79
CA PHE A 132 -2.65 14.00 -10.18
C PHE A 132 -2.12 15.27 -10.87
N PHE A 133 -0.99 15.82 -10.41
CA PHE A 133 -0.40 17.07 -10.88
C PHE A 133 -1.25 18.33 -10.65
N VAL A 134 -2.33 18.26 -9.85
CA VAL A 134 -3.21 19.40 -9.56
C VAL A 134 -3.47 19.56 -8.04
N PRO A 135 -2.42 19.69 -7.22
CA PRO A 135 -2.52 19.63 -5.75
C PRO A 135 -3.43 20.71 -5.15
N ALA A 136 -3.32 21.96 -5.64
CA ALA A 136 -4.11 23.08 -5.14
C ALA A 136 -5.61 22.94 -5.43
N TRP A 137 -5.97 22.38 -6.58
CA TRP A 137 -7.37 22.17 -6.96
C TRP A 137 -7.99 20.98 -6.21
N LEU A 138 -7.21 19.92 -6.01
CA LEU A 138 -7.60 18.75 -5.22
C LEU A 138 -7.82 19.09 -3.74
N LYS A 139 -6.95 19.92 -3.14
CA LYS A 139 -7.15 20.45 -1.78
C LYS A 139 -8.43 21.30 -1.67
N ALA A 140 -8.85 21.97 -2.74
CA ALA A 140 -10.09 22.74 -2.78
C ALA A 140 -11.37 21.87 -2.96
N HIS A 141 -11.23 20.60 -3.37
CA HIS A 141 -12.35 19.68 -3.60
C HIS A 141 -12.19 18.37 -2.80
N PRO A 142 -12.48 18.38 -1.49
CA PRO A 142 -12.23 17.24 -0.60
C PRO A 142 -12.92 15.93 -1.03
N LEU A 143 -14.11 16.02 -1.63
CA LEU A 143 -14.86 14.85 -2.09
C LEU A 143 -14.19 14.18 -3.30
N LEU A 144 -13.67 14.96 -4.25
CA LEU A 144 -12.97 14.42 -5.42
C LEU A 144 -11.60 13.87 -5.03
N TYR A 145 -10.92 14.52 -4.09
CA TYR A 145 -9.71 14.00 -3.47
C TYR A 145 -9.96 12.64 -2.81
N LEU A 146 -11.03 12.53 -2.00
CA LEU A 146 -11.38 11.28 -1.35
C LEU A 146 -11.74 10.20 -2.37
N ALA A 147 -12.56 10.53 -3.38
CA ALA A 147 -12.97 9.58 -4.41
C ALA A 147 -11.80 9.05 -5.25
N SER A 148 -10.86 9.93 -5.66
CA SER A 148 -9.68 9.52 -6.41
C SER A 148 -8.75 8.62 -5.59
N HIS A 149 -8.61 8.89 -4.29
CA HIS A 149 -7.77 8.09 -3.41
C HIS A 149 -8.47 6.78 -2.99
N MET A 150 -9.80 6.77 -2.88
CA MET A 150 -10.56 5.55 -2.58
C MET A 150 -10.52 4.52 -3.71
N LEU A 151 -10.35 4.96 -4.96
CA LEU A 151 -10.31 4.08 -6.12
C LEU A 151 -9.10 3.13 -6.12
N ILE A 152 -8.06 3.45 -5.32
CA ILE A 152 -6.88 2.59 -5.14
C ILE A 152 -7.07 1.54 -4.04
N MET A 153 -8.05 1.73 -3.16
CA MET A 153 -8.43 0.72 -2.19
C MET A 153 -9.25 -0.34 -2.92
N PRO A 154 -8.84 -1.62 -2.92
CA PRO A 154 -9.55 -2.67 -3.64
C PRO A 154 -10.94 -2.98 -3.07
#